data_AF-A0A4Q2ZDJ7-F1
#
_entry.id   AF-A0A4Q2ZDJ7-F1
#
_cell.length_a   1.000
_cell.length_b   1.000
_cell.length_c   1.000
_cell.angle_alpha   90.00
_cell.angle_beta   90.00
_cell.angle_gamma   90.00
#
_symmetry.space_group_name_H-M   'P 1'
#
loop_
_entity.id
_entity.type
_entity.pdbx_description
1 polymer ?
#
loop_
_entity_poly.entity_id
_entity_poly.type
_entity_poly.pdbx_seq_one_letter_code
_entity_poly.pdbx_strand_id
1 'polypeptide(L)'
;LDGSMMYMTFASIFIAQAYGIHLDWPTMIQMLLILMITSKGIAGVPRASLVVITGTLAHFNIPEAGILLILAVDHFLDMGRTATNVIGNAVASVVVARWEGQLDPPQEAEAAVPGIKPPVTAQVDSFEDMPKG
;
A
#
# COMPACT_ATOMS: atom_id res chain seq x y z
N LEU A 1 11.16 2.40 -5.23
CA LEU A 1 9.72 2.49 -5.58
C LEU A 1 9.66 3.41 -6.79
N ASP A 2 10.13 2.92 -7.93
CA ASP A 2 10.67 3.82 -8.97
C ASP A 2 9.65 4.09 -10.07
N GLY A 3 8.75 3.12 -10.32
CA GLY A 3 7.64 3.27 -11.27
C GLY A 3 6.62 4.34 -10.87
N SER A 4 6.52 4.69 -9.59
CA SER A 4 5.60 5.74 -9.11
C SER A 4 6.02 7.13 -9.55
N MET A 5 7.32 7.39 -9.60
CA MET A 5 7.86 8.67 -10.03
C MET A 5 7.72 8.85 -11.54
N MET A 6 7.90 7.76 -12.29
CA MET A 6 7.60 7.75 -13.72
C MET A 6 6.13 8.11 -13.99
N TYR A 7 5.20 7.50 -13.27
CA TYR A 7 3.79 7.86 -13.38
C TYR A 7 3.54 9.35 -13.12
N MET A 8 4.09 9.90 -12.03
CA MET A 8 3.89 11.32 -11.69
C MET A 8 4.52 12.25 -12.74
N THR A 9 5.63 11.84 -13.35
CA THR A 9 6.25 12.56 -14.46
C THR A 9 5.30 12.60 -15.66
N PHE A 10 4.75 11.44 -16.06
CA PHE A 10 3.80 11.37 -17.17
C PHE A 10 2.51 12.15 -16.90
N ALA A 11 1.98 12.08 -15.67
CA ALA A 11 0.81 12.85 -15.28
C ALA A 11 1.08 14.37 -15.37
N SER A 12 2.26 14.83 -14.95
CA SER A 12 2.63 16.24 -15.03
C SER A 12 2.82 16.73 -16.47
N ILE A 13 3.43 15.89 -17.33
CA ILE A 13 3.57 16.18 -18.77
C ILE A 13 2.18 16.23 -19.45
N PHE A 14 1.30 15.28 -19.13
CA PHE A 14 -0.07 15.26 -19.63
C PHE A 14 -0.83 16.54 -19.27
N ILE A 15 -0.71 17.00 -18.01
CA ILE A 15 -1.31 18.27 -17.58
C ILE A 15 -0.74 19.43 -18.37
N ALA A 16 0.58 19.54 -18.51
CA ALA A 16 1.20 20.61 -19.31
C ALA A 16 0.65 20.66 -20.74
N GLN A 17 0.55 19.50 -21.40
CA GLN A 17 -0.01 19.39 -22.74
C GLN A 17 -1.51 19.74 -22.80
N ALA A 18 -2.29 19.36 -21.79
CA ALA A 18 -3.70 19.73 -21.68
C ALA A 18 -3.92 21.25 -21.56
N TYR A 19 -2.95 21.98 -20.98
CA TYR A 19 -2.93 23.45 -20.94
C TYR A 19 -2.31 24.10 -22.17
N GLY A 20 -1.88 23.32 -23.17
CA GLY A 20 -1.20 23.83 -24.36
C GLY A 20 0.24 24.32 -24.10
N ILE A 21 0.84 23.94 -22.96
CA ILE A 21 2.22 24.25 -22.63
C ILE A 21 3.11 23.21 -23.30
N HIS A 22 3.90 23.65 -24.28
CA HIS A 22 4.92 22.81 -24.88
C HIS A 22 6.12 22.70 -23.95
N LEU A 23 6.48 21.45 -23.63
CA LEU A 23 7.67 21.11 -22.88
C LEU A 23 8.76 20.67 -23.85
N ASP A 24 9.96 21.21 -23.70
CA ASP A 24 11.12 20.76 -24.47
C ASP A 24 11.64 19.42 -23.93
N TRP A 25 12.32 18.65 -24.78
CA TRP A 25 12.94 17.37 -24.40
C TRP A 25 13.84 17.46 -23.14
N PRO A 26 14.72 18.48 -22.99
CA PRO A 26 15.53 18.63 -21.78
C PRO A 26 14.69 18.82 -20.52
N THR A 27 13.59 19.57 -20.62
CA THR A 27 12.67 19.83 -19.50
C THR A 27 12.00 18.55 -19.05
N MET A 28 11.53 17.71 -19.98
CA MET A 28 10.94 16.40 -19.64
C MET A 28 11.93 15.48 -18.92
N ILE A 29 13.19 15.45 -19.37
CA ILE A 29 14.24 14.66 -18.72
C ILE A 29 14.53 15.22 -17.32
N GLN A 30 14.63 16.54 -17.18
CA GLN A 30 14.85 17.19 -15.89
C GLN A 30 13.70 16.91 -14.90
N MET A 31 12.44 16.97 -15.36
CA MET A 31 11.26 16.60 -14.56
C MET A 31 11.40 15.18 -14.02
N LEU A 32 11.72 14.22 -14.89
CA LEU A 32 11.90 12.82 -14.51
C LEU A 32 13.02 12.67 -13.48
N LEU A 33 14.18 13.30 -13.69
CA LEU A 33 15.31 13.24 -12.76
C LEU A 33 14.97 13.82 -11.39
N ILE A 34 14.34 15.00 -11.33
CA ILE A 34 13.93 15.64 -10.07
C ILE A 34 12.94 14.74 -9.31
N LEU A 35 11.95 14.19 -10.02
CA LEU A 35 10.97 13.28 -9.42
C LEU A 35 11.62 12.00 -8.91
N MET A 36 12.54 11.40 -9.67
CA MET A 36 13.30 10.22 -9.21
C MET A 36 14.14 10.52 -7.97
N ILE A 37 14.78 11.69 -7.89
CA ILE A 37 15.55 12.10 -6.70
C ILE A 37 14.62 12.29 -5.51
N THR A 38 13.44 12.88 -5.73
CA THR A 38 12.45 13.16 -4.67
C THR A 38 11.82 11.88 -4.12
N SER A 39 11.83 10.78 -4.89
CA SER A 39 11.26 9.47 -4.55
C SER A 39 11.57 8.95 -3.14
N LYS A 40 12.83 9.10 -2.70
CA LYS A 40 13.29 8.61 -1.40
C LYS A 40 13.01 9.60 -0.26
N GLY A 41 12.63 10.84 -0.56
CA GLY A 41 12.40 11.92 0.42
C GLY A 41 10.98 12.02 0.97
N ILE A 42 10.00 11.34 0.37
CA ILE A 42 8.56 11.48 0.71
C ILE A 42 8.05 10.35 1.63
N ALA A 43 8.95 9.61 2.28
CA ALA A 43 8.56 8.50 3.14
C ALA A 43 7.62 8.97 4.27
N GLY A 44 6.33 8.63 4.18
CA GLY A 44 5.35 8.83 5.26
C GLY A 44 4.29 9.91 5.05
N VAL A 45 4.23 10.60 3.90
CA VAL A 45 3.19 11.62 3.64
C VAL A 45 1.93 10.96 3.03
N PRO A 46 0.74 11.10 3.66
CA PRO A 46 -0.52 10.66 3.06
C PRO A 46 -0.80 11.43 1.76
N ARG A 47 -1.20 10.73 0.70
CA ARG A 47 -1.39 11.29 -0.66
C ARG A 47 -0.15 11.99 -1.22
N ALA A 48 1.01 11.38 -0.99
CA ALA A 48 2.29 11.81 -1.55
C ALA A 48 2.22 12.12 -3.05
N SER A 49 1.44 11.36 -3.83
CA SER A 49 1.25 11.55 -5.27
C SER A 49 0.80 12.96 -5.64
N LEU A 50 -0.29 13.44 -5.05
CA LEU A 50 -0.87 14.75 -5.34
C LEU A 50 0.08 15.87 -4.93
N VAL A 51 0.68 15.77 -3.74
CA VAL A 51 1.63 16.79 -3.24
C VAL A 51 2.82 16.93 -4.18
N VAL A 52 3.35 15.80 -4.66
CA VAL A 52 4.48 15.78 -5.59
C VAL A 52 4.11 16.33 -6.95
N ILE A 53 2.95 15.96 -7.49
CA ILE A 53 2.48 16.50 -8.77
C ILE A 53 2.26 18.02 -8.64
N THR A 54 1.54 18.49 -7.63
CA THR A 54 1.35 19.93 -7.39
C THR A 54 2.69 20.67 -7.29
N GLY A 55 3.63 20.15 -6.50
CA GLY A 55 4.97 20.74 -6.36
C GLY A 55 5.74 20.76 -7.69
N THR A 56 5.57 19.74 -8.52
CA THR A 56 6.18 19.67 -9.85
C THR A 56 5.55 20.70 -10.78
N LEU A 57 4.22 20.81 -10.82
CA LEU A 57 3.53 21.82 -11.62
C LEU A 57 4.00 23.23 -11.26
N ALA A 58 4.04 23.55 -9.96
CA ALA A 58 4.53 24.82 -9.45
C ALA A 58 6.01 25.07 -9.84
N HIS A 59 6.87 24.06 -9.74
CA HIS A 59 8.29 24.17 -10.10
C HIS A 59 8.52 24.52 -11.58
N PHE A 60 7.67 24.01 -12.47
CA PHE A 60 7.78 24.22 -13.92
C PHE A 60 6.83 25.32 -14.45
N ASN A 61 6.29 26.17 -13.57
CA ASN A 61 5.34 27.24 -13.91
C ASN A 61 4.08 26.75 -14.66
N ILE A 62 3.65 25.51 -14.38
CA ILE A 62 2.41 24.95 -14.91
C ILE A 62 1.28 25.27 -13.91
N PRO A 63 0.08 25.69 -14.36
CA PRO A 63 -1.03 25.98 -13.47
C PRO A 63 -1.39 24.80 -12.55
N GLU A 64 -1.31 25.01 -11.24
CA GLU A 64 -1.64 23.99 -10.23
C GLU A 64 -3.10 23.52 -10.31
N ALA A 65 -3.99 24.38 -10.82
CA ALA A 65 -5.38 24.04 -11.11
C ALA A 65 -5.51 22.81 -12.02
N GLY A 66 -4.48 22.46 -12.78
CA GLY A 66 -4.44 21.27 -13.62
C GLY A 66 -4.51 19.96 -12.87
N ILE A 67 -4.26 19.96 -11.55
CA ILE A 67 -4.45 18.75 -10.72
C ILE A 67 -5.90 18.27 -10.73
N LEU A 68 -6.87 19.16 -10.97
CA LEU A 68 -8.29 18.82 -11.06
C LEU A 68 -8.58 17.84 -12.21
N LEU A 69 -7.74 17.82 -13.26
CA LEU A 69 -7.89 16.91 -14.41
C LEU A 69 -7.63 15.45 -14.03
N ILE A 70 -6.78 15.21 -13.03
CA ILE A 70 -6.37 13.87 -12.63
C ILE A 70 -6.86 13.49 -11.24
N LEU A 71 -7.42 14.43 -10.47
CA LEU A 71 -7.81 14.24 -9.06
C LEU A 71 -8.69 13.00 -8.83
N ALA A 72 -9.68 12.79 -9.72
CA ALA A 72 -10.59 11.66 -9.65
C ALA A 72 -9.88 10.31 -9.87
N VAL A 73 -8.89 10.30 -10.76
CA VAL A 73 -8.15 9.08 -11.15
C VAL A 73 -6.98 8.83 -10.20
N ASP A 74 -6.38 9.88 -9.64
CA ASP A 74 -5.23 9.77 -8.74
C ASP A 74 -5.57 8.95 -7.50
N HIS A 75 -6.77 9.10 -6.94
CA HIS A 75 -7.18 8.27 -5.80
C HIS A 75 -7.13 6.77 -6.13
N PHE A 76 -7.63 6.38 -7.30
CA PHE A 76 -7.60 4.99 -7.75
C PHE A 76 -6.16 4.52 -8.06
N LEU A 77 -5.37 5.37 -8.70
CA LEU A 77 -4.01 5.05 -9.11
C LEU A 77 -3.02 5.03 -7.94
N ASP A 78 -3.22 5.85 -6.91
CA ASP A 78 -2.44 5.84 -5.68
C ASP A 78 -2.70 4.56 -4.87
N MET A 79 -3.97 4.13 -4.80
CA MET A 79 -4.33 2.82 -4.23
C MET A 79 -3.72 1.67 -5.02
N GLY A 80 -3.83 1.67 -6.36
CA GLY A 80 -3.25 0.64 -7.22
C GLY A 80 -1.73 0.56 -7.12
N ARG A 81 -1.06 1.70 -7.02
CA ARG A 81 0.39 1.81 -6.78
C ARG A 81 0.78 1.21 -5.44
N THR A 82 0.09 1.59 -4.37
CA THR A 82 0.36 1.05 -3.03
C THR A 82 0.13 -0.46 -3.00
N ALA A 83 -0.95 -0.94 -3.61
CA ALA A 83 -1.26 -2.36 -3.72
C ALA A 83 -0.16 -3.14 -4.48
N THR A 84 0.26 -2.65 -5.65
CA THR A 84 1.32 -3.31 -6.44
C THR A 84 2.67 -3.31 -5.72
N ASN A 85 3.01 -2.25 -4.98
CA ASN A 85 4.23 -2.22 -4.18
C ASN A 85 4.19 -3.22 -3.01
N VAL A 86 3.06 -3.29 -2.30
CA VAL A 86 2.88 -4.25 -1.20
C VAL A 86 2.91 -5.69 -1.72
N ILE A 87 2.18 -5.98 -2.80
CA ILE A 87 2.18 -7.30 -3.44
C ILE A 87 3.59 -7.66 -3.93
N GLY A 88 4.28 -6.74 -4.60
CA GLY A 88 5.64 -6.98 -5.10
C GLY A 88 6.62 -7.29 -3.96
N ASN A 89 6.55 -6.54 -2.86
CA ASN A 89 7.37 -6.80 -1.68
C ASN A 89 7.00 -8.13 -1.01
N ALA A 90 5.71 -8.45 -0.86
CA ALA A 90 5.27 -9.71 -0.28
C ALA A 90 5.72 -10.92 -1.12
N VAL A 91 5.57 -10.85 -2.45
CA VAL A 91 6.05 -11.87 -3.37
C VAL A 91 7.57 -12.00 -3.29
N ALA A 92 8.30 -10.88 -3.27
CA ALA A 92 9.76 -10.90 -3.10
C ALA A 92 10.16 -11.58 -1.79
N SER A 93 9.50 -11.27 -0.67
CA SER A 93 9.74 -11.93 0.62
C SER A 93 9.48 -13.44 0.56
N VAL A 94 8.39 -13.88 -0.07
CA VAL A 94 8.10 -15.32 -0.23
C VAL A 94 9.13 -16.01 -1.13
N VAL A 95 9.55 -15.37 -2.22
CA VAL A 95 10.58 -15.91 -3.13
C VAL A 95 11.94 -16.00 -2.43
N VAL A 96 12.32 -14.98 -1.66
CA VAL A 96 13.55 -15.02 -0.85
C VAL A 96 13.47 -16.11 0.20
N ALA A 97 12.34 -16.25 0.90
CA ALA A 97 12.14 -17.33 1.87
C ALA A 97 12.17 -18.74 1.23
N ARG A 98 11.61 -18.90 0.02
CA ARG A 98 11.77 -20.15 -0.79
C ARG A 98 13.25 -20.44 -1.04
N TRP A 99 14.02 -19.44 -1.46
CA TRP A 99 15.44 -19.61 -1.81
C TRP A 99 16.35 -19.84 -0.61
N GLU A 100 16.06 -19.21 0.53
CA GLU A 100 16.78 -19.46 1.78
C GLU A 100 16.35 -20.76 2.48
N GLY A 101 15.38 -21.49 1.92
CA GLY A 101 14.87 -22.73 2.53
C GLY A 101 14.08 -22.50 3.83
N GLN A 102 13.63 -21.27 4.08
CA GLN A 102 12.87 -20.88 5.28
C GLN A 102 11.35 -21.02 5.13
N LEU A 103 10.86 -21.60 4.03
CA LEU A 103 9.43 -21.91 3.90
C LEU A 103 9.17 -23.31 4.44
N ASP A 104 8.55 -23.35 5.62
CA ASP A 104 7.96 -24.58 6.14
C ASP A 104 6.97 -25.16 5.11
N PRO A 105 6.84 -26.50 5.04
CA PRO A 105 5.75 -27.13 4.31
C PRO A 105 4.44 -26.49 4.76
N PRO A 106 3.40 -26.38 3.90
CA PRO A 106 2.11 -25.86 4.32
C PRO A 106 1.67 -26.64 5.56
N GLN A 107 1.78 -26.00 6.72
CA GLN A 107 1.28 -26.58 7.95
C GLN A 107 -0.22 -26.56 7.74
N GLU A 108 -0.80 -27.74 7.56
CA GLU A 108 -2.25 -27.91 7.63
C GLU A 108 -2.68 -27.08 8.83
N ALA A 109 -3.61 -26.15 8.61
CA ALA A 109 -4.14 -25.32 9.67
C ALA A 109 -4.83 -26.26 10.66
N GLU A 110 -4.04 -26.80 11.59
CA GLU A 110 -4.54 -27.54 12.72
C GLU A 110 -5.35 -26.52 13.49
N ALA A 111 -6.65 -26.74 13.49
CA ALA A 111 -7.65 -25.90 14.12
C ALA A 111 -7.34 -25.78 15.61
N ALA A 112 -6.45 -24.85 15.95
CA ALA A 112 -6.18 -24.48 17.31
C ALA A 112 -7.37 -23.67 17.80
N VAL A 113 -8.31 -24.34 18.48
CA VAL A 113 -9.03 -23.72 19.59
C VAL A 113 -8.30 -24.17 20.86
N PRO A 114 -7.33 -23.41 21.39
CA PRO A 114 -6.69 -23.75 22.64
C PRO A 114 -7.52 -23.16 23.80
N GLY A 115 -8.10 -24.02 24.64
CA GLY A 115 -8.29 -23.68 26.05
C GLY A 115 -9.71 -23.56 26.63
N ILE A 116 -10.72 -24.30 26.15
CA ILE A 116 -11.94 -24.49 26.96
C ILE A 116 -11.80 -25.77 27.78
N LYS A 117 -11.37 -25.63 29.04
CA LYS A 117 -11.51 -26.69 30.04
C LYS A 117 -13.01 -26.85 30.31
N PRO A 118 -13.60 -28.06 30.20
CA PRO A 118 -15.03 -28.23 30.48
C PRO A 118 -15.33 -27.75 31.90
N PRO A 119 -16.49 -27.09 32.13
CA PRO A 119 -16.82 -26.56 33.43
C PRO A 119 -16.80 -27.70 34.45
N VAL A 120 -16.11 -27.48 35.56
CA VAL A 120 -16.15 -28.38 36.72
C VAL A 120 -17.61 -28.59 37.04
N THR A 121 -18.11 -29.81 36.79
CA THR A 121 -19.40 -30.24 37.28
C THR A 121 -19.33 -30.07 38.78
N ALA A 122 -20.00 -29.03 39.30
CA ALA A 122 -20.30 -28.94 40.71
C ALA A 122 -20.92 -30.28 41.08
N GLN A 123 -20.21 -31.00 41.94
CA GLN A 123 -20.67 -32.20 42.59
C GLN A 123 -22.05 -31.88 43.15
N VAL A 124 -23.10 -32.38 42.49
CA VAL A 124 -24.44 -32.43 43.06
C VAL A 124 -24.36 -33.51 44.11
N ASP A 125 -23.91 -33.10 45.30
CA ASP A 125 -23.93 -33.92 46.50
C ASP A 125 -25.36 -34.42 46.72
N SER A 126 -25.43 -35.72 46.98
CA SER A 126 -26.54 -36.54 47.46
C SER A 126 -27.82 -35.81 47.87
N PHE A 127 -28.91 -36.09 47.15
CA PHE A 127 -30.27 -36.07 47.71
C PHE A 127 -31.02 -37.40 47.48
N GLU A 128 -30.28 -38.51 47.37
CA GLU A 128 -30.87 -39.87 47.30
C GLU A 128 -30.72 -40.66 48.61
N ASP A 129 -30.06 -40.11 49.62
CA ASP A 129 -29.84 -40.75 50.92
C ASP A 129 -30.68 -40.09 52.04
N MET A 130 -31.96 -39.84 51.76
CA MET A 130 -32.94 -39.47 52.80
C MET A 130 -33.60 -40.75 53.34
N PRO A 131 -33.60 -40.98 54.68
CA PRO A 131 -34.16 -42.19 55.26
C PRO A 131 -35.66 -42.28 55.00
N LYS A 132 -36.09 -43.40 54.43
CA LYS A 132 -37.52 -43.78 54.38
C LYS A 132 -37.93 -44.22 55.78
N GLY A 133 -38.55 -43.31 56.52
CA GLY A 133 -39.33 -43.57 57.73
C GLY A 133 -40.81 -43.38 57.44
#